data_AF-A0A7C3W8M8-F1
#
_entry.id   AF-A0A7C3W8M8-F1
#
_cell.length_a   1.000
_cell.length_b   1.000
_cell.length_c   1.000
_cell.angle_alpha   90.00
_cell.angle_beta   90.00
_cell.angle_gamma   90.00
#
_symmetry.space_group_name_H-M   'P 1'
#
loop_
_entity.id
_entity.type
_entity.pdbx_description
1 polymer ?
#
loop_
_entity_poly.entity_id
_entity_poly.type
_entity_poly.pdbx_seq_one_letter_code
_entity_poly.pdbx_strand_id
1 'polypeptide(L)'
;MIARLLRALAGGRCAACCAALAAPGLCEPCRAALAPRENGYCPRCARLNDDAPHAPPEVCPACRDASPAWDAVGFYGAYEGLLRTLILRWKFGRTLTGARILADLAVQAWRDHAARPDGLDPDGPDLVLAVPMHRRGLLRRGFNQSLELARGLGAVLGAPVDAHALTRVRRTASQRGLDAKA
;
A
#
# COMPACT_ATOMS: atom_id res chain seq x y z
N MET A 1 -15.58 -17.48 -35.01
CA MET A 1 -14.16 -17.23 -34.63
C MET A 1 -13.87 -15.74 -34.39
N ILE A 2 -14.31 -14.84 -35.28
CA ILE A 2 -14.14 -13.38 -35.18
C ILE A 2 -14.78 -12.77 -33.90
N ALA A 3 -15.96 -13.23 -33.49
CA ALA A 3 -16.63 -12.74 -32.28
C ALA A 3 -15.89 -13.03 -30.95
N ARG A 4 -15.10 -14.11 -30.87
CA ARG A 4 -14.23 -14.41 -29.71
C ARG A 4 -13.00 -13.49 -29.70
N LEU A 5 -12.46 -13.18 -30.87
CA LEU A 5 -11.35 -12.22 -31.02
C LEU A 5 -11.79 -10.80 -30.64
N LEU A 6 -12.99 -10.38 -31.09
CA LEU A 6 -13.57 -9.08 -30.78
C LEU A 6 -13.94 -8.94 -29.30
N ARG A 7 -14.45 -10.00 -28.64
CA ARG A 7 -14.64 -10.00 -27.17
C ARG A 7 -13.34 -9.96 -26.38
N ALA A 8 -12.25 -10.54 -26.90
CA ALA A 8 -10.92 -10.45 -26.29
C ALA A 8 -10.28 -9.06 -26.48
N LEU A 9 -10.67 -8.32 -27.52
CA LEU A 9 -10.26 -6.94 -27.78
C LEU A 9 -11.15 -5.89 -27.09
N ALA A 10 -12.43 -6.21 -26.85
CA ALA A 10 -13.39 -5.37 -26.14
C ALA A 10 -13.46 -5.64 -24.62
N GLY A 11 -12.83 -6.73 -24.15
CA GLY A 11 -12.73 -7.09 -22.74
C GLY A 11 -11.62 -6.31 -22.02
N GLY A 12 -11.77 -6.17 -20.70
CA GLY A 12 -10.70 -5.63 -19.86
C GLY A 12 -9.53 -6.58 -19.71
N ARG A 13 -8.46 -6.12 -19.08
CA ARG A 13 -7.35 -6.97 -18.62
C ARG A 13 -7.21 -6.89 -17.11
N CYS A 14 -6.73 -7.96 -16.50
CA CYS A 14 -6.33 -7.94 -15.11
C CYS A 14 -5.23 -6.91 -14.90
N ALA A 15 -5.45 -5.94 -14.02
CA ALA A 15 -4.51 -4.86 -13.74
C ALA A 15 -3.21 -5.34 -13.06
N ALA A 16 -3.15 -6.60 -12.61
CA ALA A 16 -1.96 -7.20 -11.99
C ALA A 16 -1.22 -8.21 -12.90
N CYS A 17 -1.94 -9.17 -13.51
CA CYS A 17 -1.34 -10.24 -14.32
C CYS A 17 -1.63 -10.15 -15.84
N CYS A 18 -2.40 -9.16 -16.28
CA CYS A 18 -2.76 -8.92 -17.69
C CYS A 18 -3.63 -10.00 -18.36
N ALA A 19 -4.12 -11.01 -17.62
CA ALA A 19 -5.10 -11.98 -18.09
C ALA A 19 -6.35 -11.30 -18.64
N ALA A 20 -6.97 -11.88 -19.67
CA ALA A 20 -8.19 -11.34 -20.27
C ALA A 20 -9.36 -11.42 -19.28
N LEU A 21 -10.15 -10.35 -19.21
CA LEU A 21 -11.33 -10.21 -18.35
C LEU A 21 -12.52 -9.70 -19.18
N ALA A 22 -13.74 -9.92 -18.70
CA ALA A 22 -14.94 -9.33 -19.29
C ALA A 22 -14.99 -7.80 -19.11
N ALA A 23 -14.39 -7.28 -18.03
CA ALA A 23 -14.29 -5.86 -17.71
C ALA A 23 -12.97 -5.55 -16.98
N PRO A 24 -12.50 -4.29 -16.94
CA PRO A 24 -11.29 -3.91 -16.21
C PRO A 24 -11.38 -4.27 -14.72
N GLY A 25 -10.26 -4.69 -14.12
CA GLY A 25 -10.21 -5.02 -12.69
C GLY A 25 -9.11 -6.01 -12.36
N LEU A 26 -9.26 -6.75 -11.25
CA LEU A 26 -8.43 -7.91 -10.91
C LEU A 26 -9.15 -9.20 -11.32
N CYS A 27 -8.42 -10.21 -11.78
CA CYS A 27 -8.95 -11.56 -11.90
C CYS A 27 -9.10 -12.21 -10.51
N GLU A 28 -9.88 -13.28 -10.40
CA GLU A 28 -10.08 -14.00 -9.13
C GLU A 28 -8.74 -14.45 -8.49
N PRO A 29 -7.79 -15.06 -9.22
CA PRO A 29 -6.52 -15.48 -8.61
C PRO A 29 -5.69 -14.30 -8.08
N CYS A 30 -5.72 -13.16 -8.77
CA CYS A 30 -5.02 -11.96 -8.31
C CYS A 30 -5.73 -11.30 -7.12
N ARG A 31 -7.06 -11.42 -7.03
CA ARG A 31 -7.82 -10.96 -5.87
C ARG A 31 -7.50 -11.82 -4.64
N ALA A 32 -7.51 -13.14 -4.79
CA ALA A 32 -7.13 -14.08 -3.74
C ALA A 32 -5.67 -13.88 -3.28
N ALA A 33 -4.74 -13.71 -4.23
CA ALA A 33 -3.33 -13.43 -3.93
C ALA A 33 -3.07 -12.04 -3.32
N LEU A 34 -4.07 -11.15 -3.32
CA LEU A 34 -4.05 -9.85 -2.66
C LEU A 34 -5.01 -9.81 -1.47
N ALA A 35 -5.49 -10.94 -0.95
CA ALA A 35 -6.32 -10.92 0.26
C ALA A 35 -5.57 -10.23 1.42
N PRO A 36 -6.29 -9.46 2.27
CA PRO A 36 -5.68 -8.78 3.40
C PRO A 36 -5.11 -9.80 4.39
N ARG A 37 -4.03 -9.40 5.08
CA ARG A 37 -3.45 -10.22 6.15
C ARG A 37 -4.21 -9.98 7.45
N GLU A 38 -4.89 -11.01 7.92
CA GLU A 38 -5.72 -10.94 9.13
C GLU A 38 -4.95 -11.30 10.41
N ASN A 39 -3.87 -12.09 10.30
CA ASN A 39 -3.21 -12.75 11.42
C ASN A 39 -1.68 -12.64 11.38
N GLY A 40 -1.03 -12.94 12.51
CA GLY A 40 0.41 -13.10 12.63
C GLY A 40 1.18 -11.80 12.42
N TYR A 41 0.69 -10.70 12.99
CA TYR A 41 1.37 -9.41 12.99
C TYR A 41 1.05 -8.60 14.25
N CYS A 42 1.88 -7.60 14.53
CA CYS A 42 1.66 -6.68 15.63
C CYS A 42 0.70 -5.54 15.23
N PRO A 43 -0.43 -5.33 15.94
CA PRO A 43 -1.38 -4.29 15.58
C PRO A 43 -0.84 -2.87 15.77
N ARG A 44 0.23 -2.67 16.57
CA ARG A 44 0.84 -1.35 16.82
C ARG A 44 1.90 -0.95 15.80
N CYS A 45 2.71 -1.89 15.32
CA CYS A 45 3.85 -1.58 14.43
C CYS A 45 3.85 -2.37 13.12
N ALA A 46 2.84 -3.21 12.88
CA ALA A 46 2.72 -4.08 11.71
C ALA A 46 3.88 -5.08 11.53
N ARG A 47 4.73 -5.28 12.55
CA ARG A 47 5.79 -6.31 12.51
C ARG A 47 5.15 -7.69 12.41
N LEU A 48 5.61 -8.51 11.47
CA LEU A 48 5.15 -9.89 11.31
C LEU A 48 5.64 -10.76 12.48
N ASN A 49 4.81 -11.72 12.88
CA ASN A 49 5.18 -12.78 13.78
C ASN A 49 5.43 -14.05 12.94
N ASP A 50 6.69 -14.27 12.56
CA ASP A 50 7.07 -15.40 11.71
C ASP A 50 6.94 -16.74 12.44
N ASP A 51 7.02 -16.75 13.78
CA ASP A 51 6.86 -17.95 14.62
C ASP A 51 5.38 -18.35 14.77
N ALA A 52 4.45 -17.40 14.62
CA ALA A 52 3.02 -17.63 14.74
C ALA A 52 2.21 -16.89 13.65
N PRO A 53 2.35 -17.27 12.36
CA PRO A 53 1.76 -16.53 11.24
C PRO A 53 0.23 -16.59 11.19
N HIS A 54 -0.39 -17.56 11.87
CA HIS A 54 -1.84 -17.75 11.95
C HIS A 54 -2.45 -17.31 13.28
N ALA A 55 -1.64 -16.89 14.26
CA ALA A 55 -2.15 -16.39 15.53
C ALA A 55 -2.86 -15.04 15.33
N PRO A 56 -3.85 -14.71 16.16
CA PRO A 56 -4.45 -13.38 16.15
C PRO A 56 -3.39 -12.27 16.29
N PRO A 57 -3.67 -11.04 15.83
CA PRO A 57 -2.73 -9.93 16.00
C PRO A 57 -2.40 -9.69 17.48
N GLU A 58 -1.11 -9.68 17.82
CA GLU A 58 -0.61 -9.53 19.19
C GLU A 58 0.46 -8.45 19.29
N VAL A 59 0.45 -7.68 20.39
CA VAL A 59 1.48 -6.65 20.61
C VAL A 59 2.85 -7.31 20.78
N CYS A 60 3.79 -7.03 19.88
CA CYS A 60 5.14 -7.63 19.94
C CYS A 60 5.93 -7.13 21.16
N PRO A 61 6.98 -7.85 21.62
CA PRO A 61 7.77 -7.46 22.79
C PRO A 61 8.25 -6.00 22.74
N ALA A 62 8.81 -5.57 21.61
CA ALA A 62 9.29 -4.19 21.44
C ALA A 62 8.19 -3.13 21.64
N CYS A 63 6.96 -3.41 21.23
CA CYS A 63 5.82 -2.50 21.41
C CYS A 63 5.19 -2.57 22.81
N ARG A 64 5.52 -3.60 23.61
CA ARG A 64 5.17 -3.66 25.03
C ARG A 64 6.17 -2.86 25.86
N ASP A 65 7.44 -2.93 25.50
CA ASP A 65 8.52 -2.20 26.19
C ASP A 65 8.46 -0.70 25.90
N ALA A 66 8.17 -0.32 24.66
CA ALA A 66 8.04 1.07 24.26
C ALA A 66 6.94 1.26 23.19
N SER A 67 6.02 2.18 23.46
CA SER A 67 5.01 2.56 22.47
C SER A 67 5.67 3.23 21.25
N PRO A 68 5.23 2.92 20.02
CA PRO A 68 5.71 3.61 18.83
C PRO A 68 5.45 5.12 18.87
N ALA A 69 6.16 5.88 18.04
CA ALA A 69 5.99 7.33 17.90
C ALA A 69 4.75 7.74 17.07
N TRP A 70 3.83 6.80 16.85
CA TRP A 70 2.59 6.99 16.10
C TRP A 70 1.45 6.33 16.87
N ASP A 71 0.24 6.89 16.75
CA ASP A 71 -0.93 6.40 17.47
C ASP A 71 -1.46 5.08 16.88
N ALA A 72 -1.39 4.94 15.56
CA ALA A 72 -1.95 3.80 14.83
C ALA A 72 -1.20 3.51 13.53
N VAL A 73 -1.34 2.27 13.03
CA VAL A 73 -0.80 1.85 11.74
C VAL A 73 -1.86 1.10 10.92
N GLY A 74 -2.24 1.66 9.77
CA GLY A 74 -3.02 0.93 8.77
C GLY A 74 -2.16 -0.13 8.10
N PHE A 75 -2.49 -1.41 8.28
CA PHE A 75 -1.74 -2.53 7.71
C PHE A 75 -2.63 -3.38 6.81
N TYR A 76 -2.22 -3.52 5.54
CA TYR A 76 -2.91 -4.38 4.58
C TYR A 76 -2.35 -5.80 4.52
N GLY A 77 -1.01 -5.91 4.44
CA GLY A 77 -0.37 -7.18 4.16
C GLY A 77 1.15 -7.10 4.14
N ALA A 78 1.77 -8.27 4.27
CA ALA A 78 3.20 -8.43 4.24
C ALA A 78 3.78 -8.04 2.87
N TYR A 79 5.03 -7.57 2.86
CA TYR A 79 5.75 -7.20 1.63
C TYR A 79 6.24 -8.44 0.86
N GLU A 80 5.30 -9.25 0.37
CA GLU A 80 5.55 -10.52 -0.31
C GLU A 80 4.60 -10.74 -1.50
N GLY A 81 4.83 -11.84 -2.24
CA GLY A 81 3.95 -12.29 -3.32
C GLY A 81 3.55 -11.23 -4.35
N LEU A 82 2.26 -11.17 -4.66
CA LEU A 82 1.71 -10.26 -5.66
C LEU A 82 1.77 -8.79 -5.18
N LEU A 83 1.54 -8.54 -3.89
CA LEU A 83 1.63 -7.19 -3.31
C LEU A 83 3.03 -6.59 -3.51
N ARG A 84 4.09 -7.35 -3.17
CA ARG A 84 5.48 -6.96 -3.44
C ARG A 84 5.71 -6.68 -4.91
N THR A 85 5.21 -7.54 -5.79
CA THR A 85 5.38 -7.39 -7.25
C THR A 85 4.75 -6.10 -7.75
N LEU A 86 3.53 -5.77 -7.29
CA LEU A 86 2.85 -4.52 -7.65
C LEU A 86 3.58 -3.29 -7.10
N ILE A 87 4.02 -3.31 -5.84
CA ILE A 87 4.77 -2.21 -5.22
C ILE A 87 6.09 -1.97 -5.98
N LEU A 88 6.80 -3.02 -6.36
CA LEU A 88 8.06 -2.90 -7.12
C LEU A 88 7.83 -2.34 -8.52
N ARG A 89 6.83 -2.86 -9.25
CA ARG A 89 6.45 -2.35 -10.57
C ARG A 89 6.05 -0.88 -10.51
N TRP A 90 5.32 -0.49 -9.48
CA TRP A 90 4.91 0.91 -9.31
C TRP A 90 6.08 1.83 -8.90
N LYS A 91 6.99 1.37 -8.04
CA LYS A 91 8.19 2.13 -7.65
C LYS A 91 9.22 2.31 -8.78
N PHE A 92 9.32 1.36 -9.72
CA PHE A 92 10.43 1.32 -10.71
C PHE A 92 10.00 1.26 -12.18
N GLY A 93 8.76 0.88 -12.48
CA GLY A 93 8.26 0.73 -13.84
C GLY A 93 7.86 2.05 -14.52
N ARG A 94 8.00 3.20 -13.84
CA ARG A 94 7.62 4.53 -14.33
C ARG A 94 6.19 4.59 -14.89
N THR A 95 5.29 3.80 -14.32
CA THR A 95 3.89 3.72 -14.73
C THR A 95 2.98 3.98 -13.54
N LEU A 96 1.82 4.61 -13.81
CA LEU A 96 0.71 4.71 -12.86
C LEU A 96 -0.13 3.43 -12.84
N THR A 97 0.17 2.45 -13.71
CA THR A 97 -0.43 1.12 -13.66
C THR A 97 -0.15 0.50 -12.29
N GLY A 98 -1.22 0.15 -11.57
CA GLY A 98 -1.15 -0.38 -10.21
C GLY A 98 -1.26 0.67 -9.10
N ALA A 99 -1.14 1.98 -9.41
CA ALA A 99 -1.33 3.04 -8.41
C ALA A 99 -2.73 2.97 -7.79
N ARG A 100 -3.76 2.75 -8.62
CA ARG A 100 -5.14 2.61 -8.16
C ARG A 100 -5.32 1.39 -7.26
N ILE A 101 -4.79 0.23 -7.65
CA ILE A 101 -4.84 -0.97 -6.80
C ILE A 101 -4.23 -0.64 -5.44
N LEU A 102 -3.00 -0.11 -5.40
CA LEU A 102 -2.31 0.17 -4.15
C LEU A 102 -3.01 1.24 -3.30
N ALA A 103 -3.65 2.24 -3.92
CA ALA A 103 -4.48 3.21 -3.23
C ALA A 103 -5.73 2.57 -2.63
N ASP A 104 -6.42 1.71 -3.37
CA ASP A 104 -7.58 0.97 -2.88
C ASP A 104 -7.19 0.06 -1.70
N LEU A 105 -6.03 -0.60 -1.76
CA LEU A 105 -5.51 -1.41 -0.64
C LEU A 105 -5.19 -0.56 0.60
N ALA A 106 -4.60 0.63 0.40
CA ALA A 106 -4.28 1.54 1.50
C ALA A 106 -5.54 2.16 2.13
N VAL A 107 -6.57 2.45 1.34
CA VAL A 107 -7.90 2.83 1.85
C VAL A 107 -8.54 1.69 2.63
N GLN A 108 -8.45 0.45 2.13
CA GLN A 108 -8.96 -0.71 2.87
C GLN A 108 -8.23 -0.86 4.21
N ALA A 109 -6.91 -0.71 4.26
CA ALA A 109 -6.15 -0.74 5.50
C ALA A 109 -6.57 0.35 6.51
N TRP A 110 -6.94 1.55 6.02
CA TRP A 110 -7.53 2.59 6.88
C TRP A 110 -8.87 2.13 7.46
N ARG A 111 -9.79 1.68 6.60
CA ARG A 111 -11.15 1.26 6.99
C ARG A 111 -11.13 0.09 7.96
N ASP A 112 -10.29 -0.91 7.70
CA ASP A 112 -10.16 -2.10 8.55
C ASP A 112 -9.62 -1.73 9.94
N HIS A 113 -8.74 -0.72 10.03
CA HIS A 113 -8.28 -0.20 11.30
C HIS A 113 -9.35 0.68 11.97
N ALA A 114 -10.04 1.53 11.22
CA ALA A 114 -11.11 2.39 11.74
C ALA A 114 -12.33 1.62 12.25
N ALA A 115 -12.57 0.41 11.73
CA ALA A 115 -13.61 -0.49 12.21
C ALA A 115 -13.32 -1.10 13.60
N ARG A 116 -12.12 -0.90 14.15
CA ARG A 116 -11.74 -1.41 15.49
C ARG A 116 -12.27 -0.49 16.60
N PRO A 117 -12.55 -1.02 17.81
CA PRO A 117 -13.00 -0.22 18.93
C PRO A 117 -12.03 0.91 19.33
N ASP A 118 -10.72 0.67 19.20
CA ASP A 118 -9.61 1.59 19.41
C ASP A 118 -8.96 2.02 18.08
N GLY A 119 -9.78 2.08 17.04
CA GLY A 119 -9.38 2.29 15.66
C GLY A 119 -8.95 3.72 15.31
N LEU A 120 -8.69 3.91 14.03
CA LEU A 120 -8.54 5.25 13.46
C LEU A 120 -9.91 5.92 13.41
N ASP A 121 -9.94 7.25 13.28
CA ASP A 121 -11.18 7.97 13.10
C ASP A 121 -11.94 7.46 11.84
N PRO A 122 -13.17 6.94 11.98
CA PRO A 122 -13.97 6.49 10.85
C PRO A 122 -14.37 7.62 9.89
N ASP A 123 -14.42 8.86 10.36
CA ASP A 123 -14.73 10.03 9.53
C ASP A 123 -13.54 10.47 8.67
N GLY A 124 -12.35 9.89 8.92
CA GLY A 124 -11.13 10.15 8.18
C GLY A 124 -10.21 11.17 8.88
N PRO A 125 -9.01 11.41 8.32
CA PRO A 125 -8.07 12.37 8.90
C PRO A 125 -8.40 13.80 8.50
N ASP A 126 -8.03 14.78 9.34
CA ASP A 126 -8.11 16.21 8.98
C ASP A 126 -7.19 16.57 7.80
N LEU A 127 -6.09 15.83 7.63
CA LEU A 127 -5.07 16.10 6.62
C LEU A 127 -4.28 14.84 6.26
N VAL A 128 -4.03 14.63 4.98
CA VAL A 128 -3.15 13.56 4.49
C VAL A 128 -1.84 14.15 3.99
N LEU A 129 -0.73 13.64 4.54
CA LEU A 129 0.62 14.05 4.18
C LEU A 129 1.36 12.95 3.43
N ALA A 130 2.09 13.35 2.39
CA ALA A 130 2.95 12.44 1.64
C ALA A 130 4.41 12.56 2.09
N VAL A 131 5.05 11.42 2.38
CA VAL A 131 6.49 11.40 2.64
C VAL A 131 7.26 11.94 1.41
N PRO A 132 8.08 12.98 1.55
CA PRO A 132 8.73 13.62 0.41
C PRO A 132 9.88 12.78 -0.14
N MET A 133 9.99 12.76 -1.47
CA MET A 133 11.13 12.19 -2.18
C MET A 133 12.15 13.29 -2.53
N HIS A 134 13.45 12.97 -2.40
CA HIS A 134 14.52 13.87 -2.81
C HIS A 134 14.44 14.21 -4.31
N ARG A 135 14.79 15.44 -4.71
CA ARG A 135 14.72 15.94 -6.11
C ARG A 135 15.34 14.99 -7.14
N ARG A 136 16.54 14.47 -6.87
CA ARG A 136 17.21 13.46 -7.75
C ARG A 136 16.40 12.15 -7.89
N GLY A 137 15.69 11.76 -6.84
CA GLY A 137 14.78 10.61 -6.87
C GLY A 137 13.54 10.87 -7.71
N LEU A 138 12.97 12.08 -7.63
CA LEU A 138 11.86 12.52 -8.49
C LEU A 138 12.25 12.46 -9.96
N LEU A 139 13.40 13.01 -10.33
CA LEU A 139 13.90 12.96 -11.71
C LEU A 139 14.05 11.51 -12.22
N ARG A 140 14.57 10.60 -11.37
CA ARG A 140 14.76 9.19 -11.75
C ARG A 140 13.45 8.41 -11.87
N ARG A 141 12.51 8.65 -10.96
CA ARG A 141 11.26 7.86 -10.85
C ARG A 141 10.08 8.48 -11.60
N GLY A 142 10.15 9.75 -11.97
CA GLY A 142 9.11 10.50 -12.66
C GLY A 142 8.08 11.17 -11.76
N PHE A 143 7.70 10.55 -10.64
CA PHE A 143 6.69 11.08 -9.71
C PHE A 143 6.96 10.64 -8.26
N ASN A 144 6.31 11.29 -7.28
CA ASN A 144 6.33 10.88 -5.87
C ASN A 144 5.26 9.82 -5.62
N GLN A 145 5.66 8.55 -5.48
CA GLN A 145 4.72 7.46 -5.20
C GLN A 145 3.87 7.74 -3.96
N SER A 146 4.48 8.20 -2.87
CA SER A 146 3.77 8.51 -1.63
C SER A 146 2.72 9.61 -1.82
N LEU A 147 2.97 10.57 -2.72
CA LEU A 147 2.00 11.61 -3.05
C LEU A 147 0.82 11.08 -3.86
N GLU A 148 1.07 10.18 -4.82
CA GLU A 148 -0.02 9.56 -5.59
C GLU A 148 -0.90 8.66 -4.70
N LEU A 149 -0.30 7.96 -3.72
CA LEU A 149 -1.07 7.25 -2.69
C LEU A 149 -1.88 8.20 -1.82
N ALA A 150 -1.26 9.30 -1.35
CA ALA A 150 -1.94 10.31 -0.53
C ALA A 150 -3.14 10.94 -1.26
N ARG A 151 -2.99 11.24 -2.56
CA ARG A 151 -4.08 11.72 -3.43
C ARG A 151 -5.23 10.73 -3.52
N GLY A 152 -4.91 9.44 -3.71
CA GLY A 152 -5.92 8.38 -3.72
C GLY A 152 -6.66 8.26 -2.38
N LEU A 153 -5.93 8.31 -1.27
CA LEU A 153 -6.52 8.28 0.08
C LEU A 153 -7.40 9.50 0.32
N GLY A 154 -6.88 10.71 0.15
CA GLY A 154 -7.63 11.95 0.40
C GLY A 154 -8.90 12.05 -0.44
N ALA A 155 -8.84 11.61 -1.70
CA ALA A 155 -10.03 11.57 -2.56
C ALA A 155 -11.13 10.63 -2.06
N VAL A 156 -10.77 9.51 -1.42
CA VAL A 156 -11.74 8.52 -0.91
C VAL A 156 -12.18 8.83 0.52
N LEU A 157 -11.28 9.37 1.34
CA LEU A 157 -11.54 9.70 2.75
C LEU A 157 -12.07 11.13 2.95
N GLY A 158 -12.20 11.93 1.87
CA GLY A 158 -12.68 13.31 1.96
C GLY A 158 -11.67 14.30 2.60
N ALA A 159 -10.42 13.87 2.76
CA ALA A 159 -9.39 14.65 3.45
C ALA A 159 -8.52 15.47 2.47
N PRO A 160 -8.17 16.72 2.80
CA PRO A 160 -7.21 17.49 2.01
C PRO A 160 -5.84 16.81 1.99
N VAL A 161 -5.10 16.99 0.90
CA VAL A 161 -3.75 16.45 0.73
C VAL A 161 -2.77 17.60 0.61
N ASP A 162 -1.87 17.74 1.59
CA ASP A 162 -0.79 18.72 1.52
C ASP A 162 0.51 18.05 1.06
N ALA A 163 0.92 18.39 -0.17
CA ALA A 163 2.13 17.87 -0.80
C ALA A 163 3.43 18.56 -0.33
N HIS A 164 3.30 19.67 0.42
CA HIS A 164 4.38 20.60 0.75
C HIS A 164 4.62 20.76 2.25
N ALA A 165 3.73 20.24 3.11
CA ALA A 165 3.90 20.26 4.57
C ALA A 165 5.22 19.64 5.05
N LEU A 166 5.75 18.66 4.30
CA LEU A 166 6.99 17.97 4.63
C LEU A 166 8.09 18.26 3.60
N THR A 167 9.26 18.67 4.10
CA THR A 167 10.46 18.85 3.26
C THR A 167 11.56 17.88 3.66
N ARG A 168 12.09 17.14 2.68
CA ARG A 168 13.25 16.26 2.91
C ARG A 168 14.54 17.09 2.94
N VAL A 169 15.03 17.41 4.14
CA VAL A 169 16.22 18.25 4.34
C VAL A 169 17.56 17.53 4.16
N ARG A 170 17.62 16.20 4.36
CA ARG A 170 18.87 15.41 4.24
C ARG A 170 18.80 14.40 3.12
N ARG A 171 19.89 14.30 2.36
CA ARG A 171 20.10 13.23 1.38
C ARG A 171 20.71 12.00 2.09
N THR A 172 19.87 11.05 2.45
CA THR A 172 20.34 9.74 2.91
C THR A 172 20.79 8.89 1.72
N ALA A 173 21.79 8.03 1.94
CA ALA A 173 22.11 6.98 0.98
C ALA A 173 20.90 6.07 0.75
N SER A 174 20.89 5.37 -0.39
CA SER A 174 19.86 4.37 -0.65
C SER A 174 20.02 3.22 0.34
N GLN A 175 18.98 2.89 1.10
CA GLN A 175 18.95 1.69 1.95
C GLN A 175 18.73 0.39 1.15
N ARG A 176 18.71 0.46 -0.19
CA ARG A 176 18.59 -0.75 -1.03
C ARG A 176 19.86 -1.58 -0.89
N GLY A 177 19.70 -2.81 -0.41
CA GLY A 177 20.82 -3.73 -0.16
C GLY A 177 21.40 -3.64 1.26
N LEU A 178 20.83 -2.78 2.12
CA LEU A 178 21.15 -2.77 3.55
C LEU A 178 20.18 -3.70 4.29
N ASP A 179 20.69 -4.43 5.28
CA ASP A 179 19.87 -5.18 6.22
C ASP A 179 19.35 -4.26 7.34
N ALA A 180 18.49 -4.78 8.21
CA ALA A 180 17.89 -3.99 9.30
C ALA A 180 18.90 -3.53 10.37
N LYS A 181 20.16 -4.00 10.34
CA LYS A 181 21.22 -3.67 11.30
C LYS A 181 22.22 -2.64 10.77
N ALA A 182 22.13 -2.26 9.49
CA ALA A 182 23.09 -1.40 8.79
C ALA A 182 22.69 0.09 8.70
#